data_AF-A0A8T4JFW9-F1
#
_entry.id   AF-A0A8T4JFW9-F1
#
_cell.length_a   1.000
_cell.length_b   1.000
_cell.length_c   1.000
_cell.angle_alpha   90.00
_cell.angle_beta   90.00
_cell.angle_gamma   90.00
#
_symmetry.space_group_name_H-M   'P 1'
#
loop_
_entity.id
_entity.type
_entity.pdbx_description
1 polymer ?
#
loop_
_entity_poly.entity_id
_entity_poly.type
_entity_poly.pdbx_seq_one_letter_code
_entity_poly.pdbx_strand_id
1 'polypeptide(L)'
;MADFKLVILALVIAVLFTTFTFTLTNAIYQGPEYSDYCDSKLRAPIKVECENYLEPQPQEYEICDEEGGYLEPIYNQEGCIESYECNTCSAGYEEAQEKEHHIFFAIMSLLGIISIIVSLIKKTKDKTLKWILNGFLLGGLASIFLATMIALGDVHRLIRPFIIIAELALVIYIALKKM
;
A
#
# COMPACT_ATOMS: atom_id res chain seq x y z
N MET A 1 3.78 21.86 34.19
CA MET A 1 3.16 20.52 34.18
C MET A 1 2.06 20.52 33.13
N ALA A 2 2.21 19.75 32.05
CA ALA A 2 1.12 19.60 31.09
C ALA A 2 -0.05 18.91 31.79
N ASP A 3 -1.27 19.38 31.58
CA ASP A 3 -2.45 18.68 32.11
C ASP A 3 -2.53 17.34 31.40
N PHE A 4 -2.39 16.24 32.13
CA PHE A 4 -2.42 14.87 31.59
C PHE A 4 -3.63 14.63 30.68
N LYS A 5 -4.79 15.22 31.03
CA LYS A 5 -6.01 15.21 30.23
C LYS A 5 -5.83 15.77 28.82
N LEU A 6 -5.05 16.85 28.68
CA LEU A 6 -4.80 17.51 27.40
C LEU A 6 -3.82 16.72 26.52
N VAL A 7 -2.86 16.03 27.14
CA VAL A 7 -1.96 15.10 26.43
C VAL A 7 -2.75 13.93 25.85
N ILE A 8 -3.62 13.31 26.66
CA ILE A 8 -4.51 12.23 26.21
C ILE A 8 -5.40 12.72 25.07
N LEU A 9 -5.99 13.92 25.19
CA LEU A 9 -6.84 14.48 24.14
C LEU A 9 -6.10 14.59 22.80
N ALA A 10 -4.86 15.11 22.79
CA ALA A 10 -4.07 15.21 21.57
C ALA A 10 -3.74 13.83 20.97
N LEU A 11 -3.44 12.84 21.82
CA LEU A 11 -3.17 11.47 21.37
C LEU A 11 -4.42 10.81 20.75
N VAL A 12 -5.59 10.96 21.38
CA VAL A 12 -6.85 10.45 20.83
C VAL A 12 -7.15 11.09 19.48
N ILE A 13 -6.97 12.41 19.35
CA ILE A 13 -7.16 13.11 18.07
C ILE A 13 -6.17 12.60 17.02
N ALA A 14 -4.92 12.36 17.38
CA ALA A 14 -3.93 11.82 16.45
C ALA A 14 -4.37 10.45 15.91
N VAL A 15 -4.76 9.52 16.79
CA VAL A 15 -5.22 8.17 16.39
C VAL A 15 -6.49 8.24 15.55
N LEU A 16 -7.48 9.03 15.95
CA LEU A 16 -8.72 9.20 15.20
C LEU A 16 -8.47 9.82 13.82
N PHE A 17 -7.60 10.82 13.74
CA PHE A 17 -7.25 11.45 12.48
C PHE A 17 -6.53 10.47 11.54
N THR A 18 -5.55 9.71 12.04
CA THR A 18 -4.84 8.69 11.23
C THR A 18 -5.78 7.58 10.77
N THR A 19 -6.69 7.12 11.64
CA THR A 19 -7.70 6.12 11.27
C THR A 19 -8.67 6.68 10.24
N PHE A 20 -9.06 7.95 10.38
CA PHE A 20 -9.93 8.65 9.43
C PHE A 20 -9.27 8.78 8.06
N THR A 21 -8.01 9.22 7.97
CA THR A 21 -7.31 9.35 6.69
C THR A 21 -7.10 7.99 6.01
N PHE A 22 -6.80 6.95 6.79
CA PHE A 22 -6.68 5.59 6.30
C PHE A 22 -8.02 5.08 5.72
N THR A 23 -9.10 5.14 6.51
CA THR A 23 -10.43 4.67 6.09
C THR A 23 -11.02 5.48 4.94
N LEU A 24 -10.78 6.79 4.91
CA LEU A 24 -11.19 7.66 3.80
C LEU A 24 -10.50 7.26 2.50
N THR A 25 -9.20 6.97 2.55
CA THR A 25 -8.44 6.55 1.35
C THR A 25 -8.97 5.22 0.80
N ASN A 26 -9.19 4.22 1.67
CA ASN A 26 -9.81 2.94 1.29
C ASN A 26 -11.24 3.06 0.76
N ALA A 27 -11.98 4.09 1.19
CA ALA A 27 -13.33 4.33 0.70
C ALA A 27 -13.33 4.99 -0.71
N ILE A 28 -12.29 5.77 -1.03
CA ILE A 28 -12.15 6.44 -2.32
C ILE A 28 -11.58 5.48 -3.37
N TYR A 29 -10.64 4.64 -2.98
CA TYR A 29 -9.97 3.69 -3.86
C TYR A 29 -10.05 2.31 -3.23
N GLN A 30 -10.80 1.41 -3.88
CA GLN A 30 -10.88 0.00 -3.49
C GLN A 30 -9.64 -0.71 -4.02
N GLY A 31 -8.95 -1.45 -3.16
CA GLY A 31 -7.82 -2.26 -3.59
C GLY A 31 -8.24 -3.40 -4.52
N PRO A 32 -7.37 -3.84 -5.42
CA PRO A 32 -7.65 -4.96 -6.30
C PRO A 32 -7.83 -6.22 -5.45
N GLU A 33 -8.86 -7.01 -5.72
CA GLU A 33 -8.97 -8.35 -5.15
C GLU A 33 -8.21 -9.33 -6.03
N TYR A 34 -7.48 -10.26 -5.43
CA TYR A 34 -6.74 -11.27 -6.19
C TYR A 34 -7.64 -12.08 -7.13
N SER A 35 -8.89 -12.30 -6.73
CA SER A 35 -9.92 -12.99 -7.53
C SER A 35 -10.36 -12.22 -8.78
N ASP A 36 -10.12 -10.91 -8.86
CA ASP A 36 -10.41 -10.12 -10.06
C ASP A 36 -9.42 -10.39 -11.19
N TYR A 37 -8.22 -10.88 -10.82
CA TYR A 37 -7.12 -11.16 -11.75
C TYR A 37 -6.94 -12.65 -11.97
N CYS A 38 -6.94 -13.44 -10.89
CA CYS A 38 -6.66 -14.87 -10.89
C CYS A 38 -7.93 -15.66 -10.53
N ASP A 39 -8.35 -16.61 -11.38
CA ASP A 39 -9.47 -17.50 -11.05
C ASP A 39 -9.06 -18.38 -9.85
N SER A 40 -9.66 -18.12 -8.69
CA SER A 40 -9.39 -18.80 -7.41
C SER A 40 -9.73 -20.30 -7.37
N LYS A 41 -10.22 -20.85 -8.49
CA LYS A 41 -10.46 -22.28 -8.63
C LYS A 41 -9.11 -23.01 -8.68
N LEU A 42 -8.61 -23.35 -7.49
CA LEU A 42 -7.55 -24.35 -7.32
C LEU A 42 -7.99 -25.63 -8.05
N ARG A 43 -7.46 -25.83 -9.26
CA ARG A 43 -7.65 -27.08 -9.99
C ARG A 43 -6.76 -28.10 -9.31
N ALA A 44 -7.38 -29.04 -8.60
CA ALA A 44 -6.65 -30.18 -8.06
C ALA A 44 -6.02 -30.94 -9.25
N PRO A 45 -4.77 -31.40 -9.15
CA PRO A 45 -4.16 -32.19 -10.21
C PRO A 45 -4.98 -33.46 -10.39
N ILE A 46 -5.52 -33.65 -11.59
CA ILE A 46 -6.25 -34.86 -11.95
C ILE A 46 -5.21 -35.95 -12.15
N LYS A 47 -5.23 -36.99 -11.32
CA LYS A 47 -4.34 -38.16 -11.49
C LYS A 47 -4.91 -39.03 -12.61
N VAL A 48 -4.48 -38.77 -13.83
CA VAL A 48 -4.81 -39.57 -15.01
C VAL A 48 -3.51 -40.08 -15.63
N GLU A 49 -3.48 -41.36 -15.99
CA GLU A 49 -2.39 -41.92 -16.78
C GLU A 49 -2.58 -41.49 -18.23
N CYS A 50 -1.77 -40.52 -18.66
CA CYS A 50 -1.76 -40.02 -20.04
C CYS A 50 -0.61 -40.69 -20.80
N GLU A 51 -0.89 -41.32 -21.93
CA GLU A 51 0.14 -42.01 -22.73
C GLU A 51 1.18 -41.05 -23.33
N ASN A 52 0.79 -39.78 -23.56
CA ASN A 52 1.65 -38.76 -24.16
C ASN A 52 1.71 -37.54 -23.25
N TYR A 53 2.81 -37.41 -22.48
CA TYR A 53 3.12 -36.18 -21.76
C TYR A 53 3.73 -35.16 -22.73
N LEU A 54 3.06 -34.03 -22.93
CA LEU A 54 3.63 -32.88 -23.64
C LEU A 54 4.48 -32.10 -22.64
N GLU A 55 5.79 -32.06 -22.86
CA GLU A 55 6.70 -31.19 -22.11
C GLU A 55 6.79 -29.83 -22.82
N PRO A 56 6.68 -28.69 -22.10
CA PRO A 56 6.82 -27.38 -22.71
C PRO A 56 8.22 -27.19 -23.27
N GLN A 57 8.33 -26.46 -24.36
CA GLN A 57 9.62 -26.09 -24.92
C GLN A 57 10.33 -25.07 -23.99
N PRO A 58 11.66 -25.11 -23.85
CA PRO A 58 12.40 -24.14 -23.05
C PRO A 58 12.08 -22.67 -23.38
N GLN A 59 11.81 -22.38 -24.66
CA GLN A 59 11.46 -21.05 -25.15
C GLN A 59 10.12 -20.54 -24.59
N GLU A 60 9.15 -21.43 -24.33
CA GLU A 60 7.85 -21.05 -23.77
C GLU A 60 8.00 -20.60 -22.31
N TYR A 61 8.94 -21.21 -21.56
CA TYR A 61 9.27 -20.76 -20.22
C TYR A 61 9.91 -19.38 -20.23
N GLU A 62 10.89 -19.14 -21.11
CA GLU A 62 11.58 -17.84 -21.20
C GLU A 62 10.61 -16.73 -21.56
N ILE A 63 9.75 -16.93 -22.57
CA ILE A 63 8.73 -15.94 -22.98
C ILE A 63 7.76 -15.66 -21.82
N CYS A 64 7.29 -16.70 -21.13
CA CYS A 64 6.32 -16.51 -20.06
C CYS A 64 6.92 -15.85 -18.81
N ASP A 65 8.18 -16.14 -18.49
CA ASP A 65 8.92 -15.49 -17.40
C ASP A 65 9.20 -14.01 -17.71
N GLU A 66 9.51 -13.67 -18.96
CA GLU A 66 9.64 -12.28 -19.42
C GLU A 66 8.32 -11.49 -19.29
N GLU A 67 7.18 -12.15 -19.41
CA GLU A 67 5.85 -11.57 -19.18
C GLU A 67 5.45 -11.54 -17.68
N GLY A 68 6.29 -12.06 -16.79
CA GLY A 68 6.00 -12.15 -15.34
C GLY A 68 4.93 -13.19 -15.00
N GLY A 69 4.69 -14.12 -15.91
CA GLY A 69 3.70 -15.18 -15.75
C GLY A 69 4.32 -16.53 -15.36
N TYR A 70 3.47 -17.55 -15.34
CA TYR A 70 3.89 -18.94 -15.24
C TYR A 70 3.09 -19.79 -16.22
N LEU A 71 3.71 -20.87 -16.72
CA LEU A 71 3.00 -21.79 -17.61
C LEU A 71 1.96 -22.59 -16.82
N GLU A 72 0.70 -22.40 -17.17
CA GLU A 72 -0.44 -23.14 -16.64
C GLU A 72 -0.84 -24.25 -17.64
N PRO A 73 -0.93 -25.52 -17.19
CA PRO A 73 -1.37 -26.60 -18.06
C PRO A 73 -2.88 -26.51 -18.34
N ILE A 74 -3.24 -26.59 -19.61
CA ILE A 74 -4.62 -26.75 -20.07
C ILE A 74 -4.91 -28.24 -20.22
N TYR A 75 -5.97 -28.70 -19.57
CA TYR A 75 -6.38 -30.11 -19.57
C TYR A 75 -7.54 -30.34 -20.53
N ASN A 76 -7.49 -31.45 -21.28
CA ASN A 76 -8.60 -31.93 -22.08
C ASN A 76 -9.71 -32.57 -21.21
N GLN A 77 -10.78 -33.07 -21.85
CA GLN A 77 -11.90 -33.72 -21.14
C GLN A 77 -11.49 -34.98 -20.37
N GLU A 78 -10.39 -35.63 -20.76
CA GLU A 78 -9.85 -36.82 -20.12
C GLU A 78 -8.95 -36.47 -18.93
N GLY A 79 -8.63 -35.18 -18.71
CA GLY A 79 -7.75 -34.72 -17.65
C GLY A 79 -6.26 -34.79 -18.01
N CYS A 80 -5.93 -34.95 -19.29
CA CYS A 80 -4.55 -34.92 -19.81
C CYS A 80 -4.16 -33.53 -20.29
N ILE A 81 -2.88 -33.17 -20.14
CA ILE A 81 -2.33 -31.89 -20.60
C ILE A 81 -2.38 -31.86 -22.13
N GLU A 82 -3.12 -30.90 -22.68
CA GLU A 82 -3.26 -30.67 -24.12
C GLU A 82 -2.32 -29.57 -24.61
N SER A 83 -2.14 -28.53 -23.79
CA SER A 83 -1.26 -27.39 -24.08
C SER A 83 -0.89 -26.67 -22.79
N TYR A 84 0.00 -25.69 -22.91
CA TYR A 84 0.32 -24.74 -21.85
C TYR A 84 -0.11 -23.34 -22.28
N GLU A 85 -0.59 -22.56 -21.32
CA GLU A 85 -0.90 -21.14 -21.50
C GLU A 85 -0.08 -20.35 -20.50
N CYS A 86 0.45 -19.19 -20.91
CA CYS A 86 1.14 -18.32 -19.98
C CYS A 86 0.11 -17.56 -19.14
N ASN A 87 0.04 -17.89 -17.85
CA ASN A 87 -0.82 -17.19 -16.90
C ASN A 87 -0.07 -16.01 -16.29
N THR A 88 -0.46 -14.80 -16.71
CA THR A 88 0.11 -13.52 -16.24
C THR A 88 -0.74 -12.85 -15.15
N CYS A 89 -1.67 -13.59 -14.53
CA CYS A 89 -2.61 -13.00 -13.57
C CYS A 89 -1.91 -12.40 -12.34
N SER A 90 -0.81 -13.02 -11.87
CA SER A 90 0.00 -12.49 -10.77
C SER A 90 0.64 -11.15 -11.13
N ALA A 91 1.23 -11.03 -12.32
CA ALA A 91 1.81 -9.78 -12.79
C ALA A 91 0.75 -8.67 -12.92
N GLY A 92 -0.43 -8.99 -13.45
CA GLY A 92 -1.53 -8.04 -13.53
C GLY A 92 -2.04 -7.56 -12.16
N TYR A 93 -2.10 -8.47 -11.19
CA TYR A 93 -2.45 -8.13 -9.80
C TYR A 93 -1.39 -7.25 -9.14
N GLU A 94 -0.11 -7.59 -9.28
CA GLU A 94 1.01 -6.82 -8.75
C GLU A 94 1.05 -5.40 -9.34
N GLU A 95 0.86 -5.26 -10.66
CA GLU A 95 0.80 -3.95 -11.32
C GLU A 95 -0.36 -3.09 -10.80
N ALA A 96 -1.52 -3.72 -10.56
CA ALA A 96 -2.68 -3.03 -10.01
C ALA A 96 -2.48 -2.61 -8.56
N GLN A 97 -1.87 -3.48 -7.75
CA GLN A 97 -1.52 -3.20 -6.36
C GLN A 97 -0.48 -2.08 -6.25
N GLU A 98 0.53 -2.04 -7.12
CA GLU A 98 1.51 -0.95 -7.16
C GLU A 98 0.83 0.40 -7.47
N LYS A 99 -0.09 0.42 -8.45
CA LYS A 99 -0.89 1.62 -8.77
C LYS A 99 -1.75 2.06 -7.59
N GLU A 100 -2.39 1.13 -6.89
CA GLU A 100 -3.14 1.42 -5.66
C GLU A 100 -2.23 2.07 -4.63
N HIS A 101 -1.10 1.46 -4.29
CA HIS A 101 -0.21 1.95 -3.25
C HIS A 101 0.31 3.36 -3.55
N HIS A 102 0.55 3.69 -4.82
CA HIS A 102 0.91 5.04 -5.23
C HIS A 102 -0.23 6.07 -5.02
N ILE A 103 -1.46 5.71 -5.39
CA ILE A 103 -2.64 6.58 -5.19
C ILE A 103 -2.90 6.76 -3.69
N PHE A 104 -2.83 5.65 -2.94
CA PHE A 104 -3.00 5.61 -1.50
C PHE A 104 -1.99 6.54 -0.81
N PHE A 105 -0.71 6.41 -1.20
CA PHE A 105 0.36 7.28 -0.71
C PHE A 105 0.10 8.75 -1.00
N ALA A 106 -0.31 9.09 -2.22
CA ALA A 106 -0.58 10.46 -2.61
C ALA A 106 -1.72 11.09 -1.80
N ILE A 107 -2.83 10.39 -1.61
CA ILE A 107 -4.00 10.88 -0.87
C ILE A 107 -3.66 11.04 0.62
N MET A 108 -3.10 10.00 1.25
CA MET A 108 -2.76 10.05 2.68
C MET A 108 -1.69 11.11 2.97
N SER A 109 -0.67 11.23 2.12
CA SER A 109 0.37 12.26 2.25
C SER A 109 -0.20 13.66 2.12
N LEU A 110 -1.09 13.89 1.14
CA LEU A 110 -1.75 15.18 0.94
C LEU A 110 -2.58 15.58 2.18
N LEU A 111 -3.41 14.66 2.69
CA LEU A 111 -4.22 14.89 3.89
C LEU A 111 -3.35 15.15 5.13
N GLY A 112 -2.25 14.39 5.27
CA GLY A 112 -1.28 14.59 6.35
C GLY A 112 -0.60 15.96 6.28
N ILE A 113 -0.16 16.39 5.09
CA ILE A 113 0.45 17.71 4.85
C ILE A 113 -0.55 18.83 5.16
N ILE A 114 -1.80 18.73 4.68
CA ILE A 114 -2.86 19.71 4.97
C ILE A 114 -3.07 19.83 6.49
N SER A 115 -3.14 18.70 7.20
CA SER A 115 -3.27 18.69 8.66
C SER A 115 -2.12 19.38 9.36
N ILE A 116 -0.87 19.13 8.93
CA ILE A 116 0.32 19.80 9.46
C ILE A 116 0.25 21.31 9.20
N ILE A 117 -0.08 21.74 7.98
CA ILE A 117 -0.17 23.16 7.62
C ILE A 117 -1.23 23.87 8.46
N VAL A 118 -2.44 23.32 8.57
CA VAL A 118 -3.52 23.87 9.39
C VAL A 118 -3.09 24.01 10.86
N SER A 119 -2.36 23.01 11.36
CA SER A 119 -1.84 23.00 12.73
C SER A 119 -0.77 24.07 12.99
N LEU A 120 0.00 24.45 11.97
CA LEU A 120 1.09 25.43 12.09
C LEU A 120 0.66 26.89 11.89
N ILE A 121 -0.38 27.16 11.08
CA ILE A 121 -0.79 28.54 10.75
C ILE A 121 -1.51 29.23 11.93
N LYS A 122 -2.32 28.48 12.70
CA LYS A 122 -3.17 29.08 13.74
C LYS A 122 -2.43 29.26 15.07
N LYS A 123 -1.93 30.46 15.33
CA LYS A 123 -1.51 30.89 16.67
C LYS A 123 -2.74 31.16 17.54
N THR A 124 -3.19 30.18 18.32
CA THR A 124 -4.35 30.35 19.22
C THR A 124 -3.91 30.62 20.66
N LYS A 125 -4.63 31.54 21.33
CA LYS A 125 -4.50 31.80 22.77
C LYS A 125 -5.20 30.74 23.64
N ASP A 126 -6.18 30.02 23.08
CA ASP A 126 -6.90 28.96 23.77
C ASP A 126 -6.00 27.73 23.97
N LYS A 127 -5.83 27.32 25.23
CA LYS A 127 -5.04 26.16 25.63
C LYS A 127 -5.61 24.88 25.00
N THR A 128 -6.93 24.71 24.99
CA THR A 128 -7.59 23.51 24.46
C THR A 128 -7.37 23.41 22.96
N LEU A 129 -7.58 24.50 22.22
CA LEU A 129 -7.38 24.50 20.77
C LEU A 129 -5.93 24.19 20.39
N LYS A 130 -4.95 24.68 21.18
CA LYS A 130 -3.53 24.35 20.98
C LYS A 130 -3.27 22.84 21.05
N TRP A 131 -3.92 22.12 21.98
CA TRP A 131 -3.77 20.67 22.08
C TRP A 131 -4.49 19.92 20.96
N ILE A 132 -5.64 20.43 20.50
CA ILE A 132 -6.34 19.88 19.32
C ILE A 132 -5.44 19.98 18.09
N LEU A 133 -4.84 21.16 17.83
CA LEU A 133 -3.91 21.37 16.72
C LEU A 133 -2.64 20.51 16.87
N ASN A 134 -2.16 20.27 18.10
CA ASN A 134 -1.07 19.32 18.32
C ASN A 134 -1.47 17.89 17.95
N GLY A 135 -2.71 17.49 18.24
CA GLY A 135 -3.25 16.19 17.84
C GLY A 135 -3.32 16.04 16.32
N PHE A 136 -3.80 17.07 15.60
CA PHE A 136 -3.77 17.10 14.14
C PHE A 136 -2.36 17.03 13.56
N LEU A 137 -1.40 17.77 14.14
CA LEU A 137 0.01 17.69 13.75
C LEU A 137 0.58 16.29 13.93
N LEU A 138 0.34 15.65 15.08
CA LEU A 138 0.79 14.27 15.35
C LEU A 138 0.10 13.27 14.43
N GLY A 139 -1.21 13.37 14.24
CA GLY A 139 -1.97 12.51 13.34
C GLY A 139 -1.57 12.70 11.87
N GLY A 140 -1.23 13.92 11.46
CA GLY A 140 -0.74 14.24 10.12
C GLY A 140 0.62 13.59 9.87
N LEU A 141 1.55 13.70 10.82
CA LEU A 141 2.83 13.00 10.76
C LEU A 141 2.67 11.48 10.74
N ALA A 142 1.81 10.93 11.60
CA ALA A 142 1.52 9.50 11.63
C ALA A 142 0.87 9.00 10.33
N SER A 143 0.01 9.82 9.71
CA SER A 143 -0.61 9.49 8.42
C SER A 143 0.43 9.43 7.29
N ILE A 144 1.32 10.42 7.21
CA ILE A 144 2.40 10.41 6.21
C ILE A 144 3.31 9.20 6.42
N PHE A 145 3.72 8.95 7.67
CA PHE A 145 4.55 7.80 8.00
C PHE A 145 3.89 6.47 7.64
N LEU A 146 2.60 6.29 7.94
CA LEU A 146 1.85 5.09 7.58
C LEU A 146 1.74 4.92 6.07
N ALA A 147 1.47 6.01 5.35
CA ALA A 147 1.43 6.03 3.90
C ALA A 147 2.76 5.58 3.29
N THR A 148 3.88 6.07 3.83
CA THR A 148 5.22 5.66 3.44
C THR A 148 5.47 4.19 3.74
N MET A 149 5.09 3.69 4.93
CA MET A 149 5.25 2.26 5.25
C MET A 149 4.53 1.34 4.25
N ILE A 150 3.34 1.73 3.79
CA ILE A 150 2.58 0.97 2.79
C ILE A 150 3.27 1.05 1.42
N ALA A 151 3.64 2.26 0.97
CA ALA A 151 4.28 2.45 -0.33
C ALA A 151 5.71 1.88 -0.42
N LEU A 152 6.43 1.75 0.70
CA LEU A 152 7.80 1.25 0.73
C LEU A 152 7.93 -0.20 0.26
N GLY A 153 6.84 -0.98 0.20
CA GLY A 153 6.83 -2.32 -0.38
C GLY A 153 7.32 -2.32 -1.84
N ASP A 154 6.84 -1.36 -2.63
CA ASP A 154 6.92 -1.42 -4.09
C ASP A 154 7.88 -0.39 -4.67
N VAL A 155 8.13 0.71 -3.95
CA VAL A 155 9.03 1.78 -4.43
C VAL A 155 10.42 1.21 -4.73
N HIS A 156 11.00 1.62 -5.87
CA HIS A 156 12.34 1.22 -6.28
C HIS A 156 13.36 1.38 -5.14
N ARG A 157 14.20 0.36 -4.95
CA ARG A 157 15.19 0.27 -3.86
C ARG A 157 16.05 1.52 -3.64
N LEU A 158 16.31 2.30 -4.69
CA LEU A 158 17.10 3.53 -4.65
C LEU A 158 16.32 4.74 -4.12
N ILE A 159 15.00 4.81 -4.33
CA ILE A 159 14.17 5.95 -3.94
C ILE A 159 13.81 5.91 -2.44
N ARG A 160 13.65 4.70 -1.88
CA ARG A 160 13.32 4.47 -0.45
C ARG A 160 14.15 5.32 0.53
N PRO A 161 15.50 5.35 0.49
CA PRO A 161 16.28 6.15 1.44
C PRO A 161 16.04 7.66 1.30
N PHE A 162 15.79 8.17 0.09
CA PHE A 162 15.50 9.59 -0.11
C PHE A 162 14.17 10.01 0.51
N ILE A 163 13.14 9.17 0.42
CA ILE A 163 11.84 9.42 1.05
C ILE A 163 12.01 9.49 2.58
N ILE A 164 12.70 8.51 3.17
CA ILE A 164 12.94 8.46 4.62
C ILE A 164 13.74 9.69 5.08
N ILE A 165 14.76 10.11 4.33
CA ILE A 165 15.52 11.34 4.63
C ILE A 165 14.63 12.57 4.56
N ALA A 166 13.74 12.66 3.56
CA ALA A 166 12.81 13.78 3.43
C ALA A 166 11.80 13.84 4.58
N GLU A 167 11.25 12.71 5.01
CA GLU A 167 10.37 12.63 6.18
C GLU A 167 11.10 13.02 7.47
N LEU A 168 12.33 12.55 7.65
CA LEU A 168 13.15 12.90 8.80
C LEU A 168 13.44 14.41 8.82
N ALA A 169 13.79 14.99 7.67
CA ALA A 169 13.99 16.43 7.54
C ALA A 169 12.71 17.23 7.86
N LEU A 170 11.54 16.74 7.44
CA LEU A 170 10.25 17.34 7.77
C LEU A 170 9.98 17.33 9.28
N VAL A 171 10.21 16.20 9.95
CA VAL A 171 10.05 16.07 11.41
C VAL A 171 11.00 17.00 12.15
N ILE A 172 12.27 17.05 11.75
CA ILE A 172 13.28 17.95 12.33
C ILE A 172 12.86 19.42 12.13
N TYR A 173 12.42 19.81 10.93
CA TYR A 173 11.95 21.17 10.65
C TYR A 173 10.79 21.57 11.57
N ILE A 174 9.81 20.69 11.76
CA ILE A 174 8.67 20.94 12.64
C ILE A 174 9.12 21.05 14.11
N ALA A 175 10.04 20.20 14.55
CA ALA A 175 10.58 20.24 15.90
C ALA A 175 11.30 21.57 16.19
N LEU A 176 12.15 22.04 15.25
CA LEU A 176 12.90 23.28 15.39
C LEU A 176 12.02 24.54 15.35
N LYS A 177 10.95 24.54 14.55
CA LYS A 177 10.04 25.68 14.44
C LYS A 177 9.15 25.88 15.68
N LYS A 178 9.00 24.84 16.49
CA LYS A 178 8.07 24.80 17.63
C LYS A 178 8.76 24.97 18.99
N MET A 179 10.08 24.73 19.04
CA MET A 179 10.94 25.19 20.15
C MET A 179 11.13 26.70 20.06
#